data_AF-R4T3Q9-F1
#
_entry.id   AF-R4T3Q9-F1
#
_cell.length_a   1.000
_cell.length_b   1.000
_cell.length_c   1.000
_cell.angle_alpha   90.00
_cell.angle_beta   90.00
_cell.angle_gamma   90.00
#
_symmetry.space_group_name_H-M   'P 1'
#
loop_
_entity.id
_entity.type
_entity.pdbx_description
1 polymer ?
#
loop_
_entity_poly.entity_id
_entity_poly.type
_entity_poly.pdbx_seq_one_letter_code
_entity_poly.pdbx_strand_id
1 'polypeptide(L)'
;MPRDVSFIDRWGVQIEDDISVEAFGALLDALNDDDAEHVVVDINDSDDWFVEFTRRSVSFQQAERGGEVVGTLDYADRGEALAIAKEFIDGDFEALRARAWKSDG
;
A
#
# COMPACT_ATOMS: atom_id res chain seq x y z
N MET A 1 -8.29 6.62 -19.09
CA MET A 1 -7.80 5.26 -19.38
C MET A 1 -8.27 4.38 -18.22
N PRO A 2 -8.37 3.05 -18.35
CA PRO A 2 -8.51 2.21 -17.16
C PRO A 2 -7.31 2.46 -16.24
N ARG A 3 -7.52 2.37 -14.92
CA ARG A 3 -6.48 2.56 -13.91
C ARG A 3 -5.65 1.28 -13.85
N ASP A 4 -4.35 1.39 -14.11
CA ASP A 4 -3.42 0.27 -13.99
C ASP A 4 -2.80 0.27 -12.60
N VAL A 5 -2.63 -0.91 -11.99
CA VAL A 5 -2.11 -1.09 -10.64
C VAL A 5 -0.88 -1.98 -10.69
N SER A 6 0.13 -1.70 -9.87
CA SER A 6 1.34 -2.51 -9.76
C SER A 6 1.80 -2.61 -8.31
N PHE A 7 2.54 -3.67 -7.99
CA PHE A 7 3.23 -3.80 -6.71
C PHE A 7 4.71 -3.44 -6.83
N ILE A 8 5.32 -3.02 -5.73
CA ILE A 8 6.77 -2.98 -5.57
C ILE A 8 7.10 -3.84 -4.35
N ASP A 9 7.90 -4.89 -4.54
CA ASP A 9 8.29 -5.78 -3.45
C ASP A 9 9.35 -5.14 -2.52
N ARG A 10 9.70 -5.86 -1.45
CA ARG A 10 10.72 -5.42 -0.48
C ARG A 10 12.11 -5.17 -1.05
N TRP A 11 12.38 -5.63 -2.28
CA TRP A 11 13.64 -5.44 -2.99
C TRP A 11 13.56 -4.29 -4.02
N GLY A 12 12.42 -3.61 -4.13
CA GLY A 12 12.19 -2.58 -5.12
C GLY A 12 11.84 -3.13 -6.51
N VAL A 13 11.47 -4.41 -6.63
CA VAL A 13 11.09 -5.02 -7.89
C VAL A 13 9.62 -4.73 -8.18
N GLN A 14 9.36 -4.10 -9.32
CA GLN A 14 8.00 -3.84 -9.79
C GLN A 14 7.36 -5.11 -10.35
N ILE A 15 6.11 -5.34 -9.99
CA ILE A 15 5.28 -6.48 -10.40
C ILE A 15 3.98 -5.93 -10.98
N GLU A 16 3.73 -6.22 -12.25
CA GLU A 16 2.55 -5.76 -13.00
C GLU A 16 1.55 -6.91 -13.30
N ASP A 17 1.98 -8.15 -13.06
CA ASP A 17 1.17 -9.36 -13.23
C ASP A 17 0.56 -9.81 -11.90
N ASP A 18 -0.58 -10.51 -11.96
CA ASP A 18 -1.26 -11.09 -10.79
C ASP A 18 -1.58 -10.08 -9.66
N ILE A 19 -2.15 -8.93 -10.05
CA ILE A 19 -2.57 -7.91 -9.10
C ILE A 19 -3.81 -8.36 -8.34
N SER A 20 -3.57 -9.00 -7.20
CA SER A 20 -4.60 -9.53 -6.33
C SER A 20 -4.25 -9.35 -4.86
N VAL A 21 -5.27 -9.38 -4.00
CA VAL A 21 -5.08 -9.32 -2.53
C VAL A 21 -4.30 -10.53 -2.03
N GLU A 22 -4.42 -11.68 -2.69
CA GLU A 22 -3.69 -12.89 -2.36
C GLU A 22 -2.19 -12.73 -2.63
N ALA A 23 -1.83 -12.23 -3.83
CA ALA A 23 -0.44 -11.92 -4.18
C ALA A 23 0.17 -10.87 -3.24
N PHE A 24 -0.57 -9.78 -2.96
CA PHE A 24 -0.13 -8.79 -1.97
C PHE A 24 0.09 -9.40 -0.58
N GLY A 25 -0.79 -10.31 -0.14
CA GLY A 25 -0.63 -10.98 1.15
C GLY A 25 0.66 -11.77 1.28
N ALA A 26 1.12 -12.40 0.19
CA ALA A 26 2.41 -13.09 0.17
C ALA A 26 3.59 -12.09 0.29
N LEU A 27 3.51 -10.94 -0.38
CA LEU A 27 4.53 -9.87 -0.27
C LEU A 27 4.57 -9.29 1.15
N LEU A 28 3.41 -9.08 1.77
CA LEU A 28 3.29 -8.58 3.13
C LEU A 28 3.89 -9.58 4.15
N ASP A 29 3.58 -10.86 4.01
CA ASP A 29 4.11 -11.90 4.90
C ASP A 29 5.64 -11.98 4.83
N ALA A 30 6.20 -11.81 3.63
CA ALA A 30 7.63 -11.78 3.39
C ALA A 30 8.35 -10.64 4.14
N LEU A 31 7.67 -9.57 4.56
CA LEU A 31 8.29 -8.54 5.40
C LEU A 31 8.71 -9.05 6.79
N ASN A 32 8.07 -10.10 7.31
CA ASN A 32 8.38 -10.66 8.63
C ASN A 32 9.61 -11.58 8.63
N ASP A 33 10.00 -12.10 7.47
CA ASP A 33 11.16 -12.99 7.30
C ASP A 33 12.47 -12.21 7.09
N ASP A 34 12.40 -10.89 7.03
CA ASP A 34 13.55 -10.02 6.78
C ASP A 34 13.96 -9.32 8.09
N ASP A 35 15.26 -9.26 8.37
CA ASP A 35 15.84 -8.57 9.53
C ASP A 35 16.23 -7.11 9.22
N ALA A 36 16.04 -6.65 7.98
CA ALA A 36 16.33 -5.28 7.59
C ALA A 36 15.49 -4.26 8.39
N GLU A 37 16.16 -3.15 8.74
CA GLU A 37 15.60 -2.03 9.51
C GLU A 37 14.44 -1.35 8.77
N HIS A 38 14.52 -1.30 7.43
CA HIS A 38 13.51 -0.72 6.56
C HIS A 38 13.19 -1.70 5.43
N VAL A 39 12.03 -2.36 5.51
CA VAL A 39 11.44 -3.17 4.44
C VAL A 39 9.98 -2.82 4.31
N VAL A 40 9.57 -2.56 3.07
CA VAL A 40 8.22 -2.12 2.71
C VAL A 40 7.73 -2.86 1.48
N VAL A 41 6.43 -2.83 1.25
CA VAL A 41 5.79 -3.24 -0.01
C VAL A 41 4.85 -2.13 -0.43
N ASP A 42 4.92 -1.72 -1.70
CA ASP A 42 4.06 -0.67 -2.23
C ASP A 42 3.00 -1.24 -3.16
N ILE A 43 1.83 -0.60 -3.16
CA ILE A 43 0.84 -0.73 -4.23
C ILE A 43 0.69 0.64 -4.86
N ASN A 44 0.90 0.73 -6.17
CA ASN A 44 0.89 1.97 -6.93
C ASN A 44 -0.16 1.89 -8.03
N ASP A 45 -0.68 3.03 -8.46
CA ASP A 45 -1.51 3.11 -9.67
C ASP A 45 -0.98 4.09 -10.72
N SER A 46 -1.59 4.05 -11.90
CA SER A 46 -1.25 4.88 -13.05
C SER A 46 -1.52 6.38 -12.86
N ASP A 47 -2.20 6.77 -11.78
CA ASP A 47 -2.51 8.17 -11.44
C ASP A 47 -1.56 8.70 -10.34
N ASP A 48 -0.42 8.04 -10.14
CA ASP A 48 0.63 8.34 -9.16
C ASP A 48 0.17 8.25 -7.70
N TRP A 49 -0.94 7.55 -7.41
CA TRP A 49 -1.30 7.22 -6.02
C TRP A 49 -0.59 5.96 -5.58
N PHE A 50 -0.25 5.89 -4.29
CA PHE A 50 0.29 4.67 -3.71
C PHE A 50 -0.01 4.50 -2.23
N VAL A 51 0.02 3.24 -1.81
CA VAL A 51 0.07 2.84 -0.40
C VAL A 51 1.36 2.07 -0.13
N GLU A 52 2.14 2.52 0.86
CA GLU A 52 3.39 1.87 1.29
C GLU A 52 3.15 1.17 2.61
N PHE A 53 3.30 -0.15 2.63
CA PHE A 53 3.12 -0.98 3.81
C PHE A 53 4.46 -1.33 4.45
N THR A 54 4.61 -0.97 5.72
CA THR A 54 5.61 -1.57 6.61
C THR A 54 5.04 -2.86 7.23
N ARG A 55 5.72 -3.43 8.21
CA ARG A 55 5.22 -4.57 9.02
C ARG A 55 4.02 -4.25 9.92
N ARG A 56 3.72 -2.95 10.16
CA ARG A 56 2.68 -2.54 11.13
C ARG A 56 1.87 -1.31 10.74
N SER A 57 2.33 -0.58 9.74
CA SER A 57 1.71 0.66 9.31
C SER A 57 1.61 0.71 7.80
N VAL A 58 0.72 1.56 7.33
CA VAL A 58 0.56 1.90 5.92
C VAL A 58 0.49 3.41 5.78
N SER A 59 1.18 3.96 4.79
CA SER A 59 1.00 5.35 4.37
C SER A 59 0.18 5.40 3.09
N PHE A 60 -0.57 6.49 2.88
CA PHE A 60 -1.34 6.74 1.65
C PHE A 60 -1.08 8.15 1.17
N GLN A 61 -0.53 8.28 -0.04
CA GLN A 61 -0.15 9.56 -0.62
C GLN A 61 -0.03 9.48 -2.14
N GLN A 62 0.15 10.64 -2.76
CA GLN A 62 0.41 10.79 -4.18
C GLN A 62 1.90 11.09 -4.41
N ALA A 63 2.54 10.37 -5.32
CA ALA A 63 3.98 10.41 -5.56
C ALA A 63 4.47 11.70 -6.24
N GLU A 64 3.57 12.47 -6.87
CA GLU A 64 3.95 13.69 -7.57
C GLU A 64 4.53 14.76 -6.62
N ARG A 65 5.39 15.64 -7.14
CA ARG A 65 6.01 16.68 -6.31
C ARG A 65 4.97 17.67 -5.81
N GLY A 66 4.72 17.65 -4.50
CA GLY A 66 3.66 18.44 -3.86
C GLY A 66 2.29 17.77 -3.91
N GLY A 67 2.27 16.47 -4.21
CA GLY A 67 1.09 15.62 -4.16
C GLY A 67 0.49 15.53 -2.77
N GLU A 68 -0.76 15.09 -2.72
CA GLU A 68 -1.53 14.97 -1.48
C GLU A 68 -0.95 13.85 -0.60
N VAL A 69 -0.79 14.13 0.70
CA VAL A 69 -0.51 13.14 1.73
C VAL A 69 -1.78 12.94 2.54
N VAL A 70 -2.41 11.77 2.42
CA VAL A 70 -3.62 11.45 3.19
C VAL A 70 -3.24 11.11 4.64
N GLY A 71 -2.13 10.40 4.82
CA GLY A 71 -1.49 10.19 6.12
C GLY A 71 -1.00 8.77 6.32
N THR A 72 -0.73 8.44 7.59
CA THR A 72 -0.28 7.11 8.02
C THR A 72 -1.32 6.47 8.95
N LEU A 73 -1.51 5.17 8.84
CA LEU A 73 -2.38 4.36 9.68
C LEU A 73 -1.59 3.17 10.24
N ASP A 74 -1.64 2.96 11.55
CA ASP A 74 -1.18 1.72 12.18
C ASP A 74 -2.31 0.70 12.11
N TYR A 75 -2.15 -0.37 11.34
CA TYR A 75 -3.18 -1.40 11.21
C TYR A 75 -3.06 -2.39 12.37
N ALA A 76 -4.20 -2.91 12.83
CA ALA A 76 -4.30 -3.78 13.99
C ALA A 76 -3.74 -5.18 13.72
N ASP A 77 -3.96 -5.71 12.52
CA ASP A 77 -3.55 -7.04 12.12
C ASP A 77 -3.39 -7.18 10.59
N ARG A 78 -2.92 -8.34 10.16
CA ARG A 78 -2.76 -8.70 8.75
C ARG A 78 -4.06 -8.59 7.96
N GLY A 79 -5.20 -8.95 8.56
CA GLY A 79 -6.50 -8.86 7.91
C GLY A 79 -6.87 -7.41 7.59
N GLU A 80 -6.58 -6.47 8.48
CA GLU A 80 -6.77 -5.05 8.21
C GLU A 80 -5.85 -4.55 7.09
N ALA A 81 -4.57 -4.95 7.07
CA ALA A 81 -3.66 -4.61 5.99
C ALA A 81 -4.16 -5.10 4.62
N LEU A 82 -4.67 -6.34 4.55
CA LEU A 82 -5.28 -6.88 3.33
C LEU A 82 -6.55 -6.13 2.89
N ALA A 83 -7.37 -5.68 3.84
CA ALA A 83 -8.56 -4.89 3.53
C ALA A 83 -8.19 -3.52 2.93
N ILE A 84 -7.15 -2.86 3.46
CA ILE A 84 -6.63 -1.59 2.93
C ILE A 84 -6.09 -1.80 1.51
N ALA A 85 -5.29 -2.85 1.30
CA ALA A 85 -4.79 -3.20 -0.03
C ALA A 85 -5.92 -3.48 -1.02
N LYS A 86 -6.97 -4.18 -0.58
CA LYS A 86 -8.15 -4.45 -1.41
C LYS A 86 -8.84 -3.16 -1.84
N GLU A 87 -9.11 -2.24 -0.91
CA GLU A 87 -9.72 -0.94 -1.22
C GLU A 87 -8.89 -0.17 -2.24
N PHE A 88 -7.56 -0.17 -2.08
CA PHE A 88 -6.68 0.44 -3.05
C PHE A 88 -6.74 -0.26 -4.41
N ILE A 89 -6.65 -1.59 -4.49
CA ILE A 89 -6.68 -2.38 -5.74
C ILE A 89 -8.01 -2.22 -6.48
N ASP A 90 -9.13 -2.21 -5.76
CA ASP A 90 -10.46 -2.04 -6.35
C ASP A 90 -10.75 -0.59 -6.78
N GLY A 91 -9.93 0.37 -6.33
CA GLY A 91 -10.14 1.80 -6.55
C GLY A 91 -11.23 2.40 -5.66
N ASP A 92 -11.57 1.75 -4.54
CA ASP A 92 -12.53 2.26 -3.55
C ASP A 92 -11.87 3.32 -2.64
N PHE A 93 -11.52 4.43 -3.28
CA PHE A 93 -10.83 5.55 -2.66
C PHE A 93 -11.69 6.31 -1.65
N GLU A 94 -13.01 6.16 -1.72
CA GLU A 94 -13.93 6.70 -0.72
C GLU A 94 -13.81 5.91 0.59
N ALA A 95 -13.90 4.58 0.54
CA ALA A 95 -13.70 3.72 1.71
C ALA A 95 -12.28 3.87 2.27
N LEU A 96 -11.27 3.90 1.40
CA LEU A 96 -9.88 4.05 1.80
C LEU A 96 -9.65 5.36 2.58
N ARG A 97 -10.15 6.50 2.07
CA ARG A 97 -10.02 7.81 2.72
C ARG A 97 -10.86 7.95 4.00
N ALA A 98 -11.93 7.17 4.17
CA ALA A 98 -12.76 7.21 5.36
C ALA A 98 -12.10 6.58 6.61
N ARG A 99 -10.95 5.91 6.45
CA ARG A 99 -10.17 5.33 7.56
C ARG A 99 -9.55 6.40 8.46
N ALA A 100 -9.14 5.98 9.65
CA ALA A 100 -8.59 6.85 10.69
C ALA A 100 -7.11 7.23 10.44
N TRP A 101 -6.84 7.86 9.30
CA TRP A 101 -5.51 8.34 8.94
C TRP A 101 -5.00 9.39 9.93
N LYS A 102 -3.72 9.29 10.28
CA LYS A 102 -3.00 10.32 11.02
C LYS A 102 -2.29 11.20 10.01
N SER A 103 -2.71 12.46 9.91
CA SER A 103 -1.97 13.47 9.14
C SER A 103 -0.60 13.69 9.77
N ASP A 104 0.45 13.70 8.96
CA ASP A 104 1.71 14.32 9.38
C ASP A 104 1.42 15.80 9.62
N GLY A 105 1.59 16.23 10.87
CA GLY A 105 1.21 17.58 11.33
C GLY A 105 2.07 18.70 10.78
#